data_AF-A0A974Y353-F1
#
_entry.id   AF-A0A974Y353-F1
#
_cell.length_a   1.000
_cell.length_b   1.000
_cell.length_c   1.000
_cell.angle_alpha   90.00
_cell.angle_beta   90.00
_cell.angle_gamma   90.00
#
_symmetry.space_group_name_H-M   'P 1'
#
loop_
_entity.id
_entity.type
_entity.pdbx_description
1 polymer ?
#
loop_
_entity_poly.entity_id
_entity_poly.type
_entity_poly.pdbx_seq_one_letter_code
_entity_poly.pdbx_strand_id
1 'polypeptide(L)'
;MQLDAEQFRQLAEAGHTRIPVVREVFSDLDTPLSVYLKLADGPHTYLFESVEGGERFGRYSIIGLPARCVYAFAGHTLFVTQDGELVDSRVVEDPFAEVERLRAAHSVPRIEGLPGFTGGLVGWFGFECVQYIEPRLAAPRADGEHKPDELGTPDILLMLSEEVAVFDNLKGRLYLIVHADPREERAFARAQRRLDELTHRLRQGGPGYPETRDSIGLDEGDFISGFTRDGFIAAVEKSKELIRAGDIFQVVLSQRLSVPFKARPVDVYRALRALNPSPYMYFLDVGGTQVVGSSPEILVRLQHDAAGIGEITVRPIAGTRPRGATPEEDQALESELLADPKERAEHLMLIDLGRNDVGRVSQPGSVEVGEQFVIERYSHVMHIVSEVTGQLKPGLSYADVLRATFPAGTVSGAPKVRALEVIRDLEPIRRNVYSGAVGYIGWHGDADTAIAIRTAVIQDGRLHVQAGAGIVHDSDPAKEWDETMNKGRALFRAVAEAARGL
;
A
#
# COMPACT_ATOMS: atom_id res chain seq x y z
N MET A 1 -12.96 -13.94 23.37
CA MET A 1 -14.37 -14.36 23.58
C MET A 1 -14.76 -15.29 22.45
N GLN A 2 -15.10 -16.55 22.72
CA GLN A 2 -15.56 -17.47 21.67
C GLN A 2 -17.07 -17.32 21.49
N LEU A 3 -17.50 -16.99 20.29
CA LEU A 3 -18.91 -16.96 19.89
C LEU A 3 -19.48 -18.39 19.98
N ASP A 4 -20.61 -18.57 20.67
CA ASP A 4 -21.33 -19.84 20.70
C ASP A 4 -22.37 -19.95 19.56
N ALA A 5 -22.98 -21.13 19.42
CA ALA A 5 -23.95 -21.41 18.35
C ALA A 5 -25.28 -20.64 18.50
N GLU A 6 -25.64 -20.21 19.71
CA GLU A 6 -26.84 -19.40 19.95
C GLU A 6 -26.57 -17.95 19.54
N GLN A 7 -25.46 -17.37 19.99
CA GLN A 7 -25.01 -16.04 19.59
C GLN A 7 -24.82 -15.93 18.07
N PHE A 8 -24.27 -16.97 17.43
CA PHE A 8 -24.16 -17.02 15.97
C PHE A 8 -25.54 -16.94 15.29
N ARG A 9 -26.53 -17.69 15.79
CA ARG A 9 -27.89 -17.65 15.25
C ARG A 9 -28.55 -16.29 15.45
N GLN A 10 -28.38 -15.68 16.61
CA GLN A 10 -28.90 -14.34 16.89
C GLN A 10 -28.32 -13.28 15.93
N LEU A 11 -27.01 -13.35 15.65
CA LEU A 11 -26.36 -12.46 14.69
C LEU A 11 -26.85 -12.71 13.24
N ALA A 12 -27.13 -13.97 12.90
CA ALA A 12 -27.71 -14.33 11.60
C ALA A 12 -29.15 -13.79 11.46
N GLU A 13 -29.97 -13.93 12.51
CA GLU A 13 -31.34 -13.40 12.57
C GLU A 13 -31.36 -11.86 12.54
N ALA A 14 -30.31 -11.22 13.05
CA ALA A 14 -30.10 -9.77 12.92
C ALA A 14 -29.71 -9.32 11.49
N GLY A 15 -29.56 -10.24 10.55
CA GLY A 15 -29.35 -9.95 9.13
C GLY A 15 -27.88 -9.78 8.72
N HIS A 16 -26.92 -10.16 9.56
CA HIS A 16 -25.51 -10.15 9.18
C HIS A 16 -25.19 -11.22 8.14
N THR A 17 -24.45 -10.85 7.09
CA THR A 17 -24.09 -11.76 5.98
C THR A 17 -22.73 -12.40 6.16
N ARG A 18 -21.92 -11.91 7.10
CA ARG A 18 -20.63 -12.46 7.50
C ARG A 18 -20.49 -12.36 8.99
N ILE A 19 -20.37 -13.48 9.68
CA ILE A 19 -20.23 -13.53 11.13
C ILE A 19 -18.83 -14.05 11.46
N PRO A 20 -17.96 -13.26 12.12
CA PRO A 20 -16.62 -13.69 12.47
C PRO A 20 -16.68 -14.75 13.58
N VAL A 21 -16.16 -15.94 13.26
CA VAL A 21 -15.87 -16.98 14.24
C VAL A 21 -14.37 -16.92 14.54
N VAL A 22 -14.03 -16.77 15.81
CA VAL A 22 -12.67 -16.40 16.23
C VAL A 22 -12.06 -17.47 17.13
N ARG A 23 -10.78 -17.73 16.91
CA ARG A 23 -9.93 -18.47 17.83
C ARG A 23 -8.69 -17.69 18.21
N GLU A 24 -8.50 -17.55 19.51
CA GLU A 24 -7.33 -16.92 20.09
C GLU A 24 -6.30 -18.00 20.46
N VAL A 25 -5.06 -17.82 20.02
CA VAL A 25 -3.92 -18.66 20.38
C VAL A 25 -2.77 -17.77 20.89
N PHE A 26 -1.86 -18.35 21.66
CA PHE A 26 -0.63 -17.65 22.04
C PHE A 26 0.26 -17.46 20.80
N SER A 27 0.92 -16.31 20.70
CA SER A 27 1.80 -15.95 19.58
C SER A 27 3.28 -16.17 19.90
N ASP A 28 3.60 -16.89 20.97
CA ASP A 28 4.95 -17.03 21.52
C ASP A 28 5.89 -17.93 20.71
N LEU A 29 5.33 -18.90 19.98
CA LEU A 29 6.10 -19.85 19.15
C LEU A 29 6.17 -19.48 17.66
N ASP A 30 5.51 -18.39 17.26
CA ASP A 30 5.35 -18.02 15.86
C ASP A 30 5.62 -16.53 15.63
N THR A 31 6.16 -16.22 14.46
CA THR A 31 6.31 -14.86 13.95
C THR A 31 5.25 -14.62 12.86
N PRO A 32 4.94 -13.36 12.51
CA PRO A 32 4.03 -13.08 11.38
C PRO A 32 4.44 -13.81 10.09
N LEU A 33 5.74 -13.83 9.79
CA LEU A 33 6.27 -14.55 8.63
C LEU A 33 6.12 -16.07 8.74
N SER A 34 6.35 -16.68 9.91
CA SER A 34 6.15 -18.13 10.06
C SER A 34 4.69 -18.52 9.90
N VAL A 35 3.76 -17.69 10.38
CA VAL A 35 2.31 -17.90 10.18
C VAL A 35 1.94 -17.77 8.72
N TYR A 36 2.44 -16.74 8.02
CA TYR A 36 2.24 -16.59 6.58
C TYR A 36 2.70 -17.85 5.82
N LEU A 37 3.91 -18.33 6.11
CA LEU A 37 4.47 -19.52 5.46
C LEU A 37 3.69 -20.81 5.79
N LYS A 38 3.18 -20.94 7.02
CA LYS A 38 2.43 -22.13 7.45
C LYS A 38 0.99 -22.15 6.93
N LEU A 39 0.33 -20.99 6.82
CA LEU A 39 -1.12 -20.89 6.60
C LEU A 39 -1.53 -20.38 5.21
N ALA A 40 -0.73 -19.50 4.61
CA ALA A 40 -1.11 -18.71 3.43
C ALA A 40 -0.30 -19.07 2.17
N ASP A 41 1.03 -18.93 2.22
CA ASP A 41 2.03 -19.12 1.13
C ASP A 41 1.50 -19.64 -0.23
N GLY A 42 0.82 -18.77 -0.97
CA GLY A 42 0.15 -19.10 -2.22
C GLY A 42 -0.72 -17.96 -2.75
N PRO A 43 -1.45 -18.19 -3.85
CA PRO A 43 -2.21 -17.14 -4.54
C PRO A 43 -3.34 -16.59 -3.67
N HIS A 44 -3.63 -15.32 -3.91
CA HIS A 44 -4.66 -14.50 -3.26
C HIS A 44 -4.47 -14.38 -1.74
N THR A 45 -3.22 -14.18 -1.32
CA THR A 45 -2.83 -14.00 0.08
C THR A 45 -2.07 -12.69 0.27
N TYR A 46 -1.90 -12.30 1.53
CA TYR A 46 -1.08 -11.14 1.85
C TYR A 46 -0.51 -11.20 3.27
N LEU A 47 0.55 -10.43 3.50
CA LEU A 47 1.15 -10.14 4.80
C LEU A 47 1.37 -8.64 4.90
N PHE A 48 0.77 -8.02 5.91
CA PHE A 48 1.02 -6.62 6.29
C PHE A 48 1.70 -6.58 7.66
N GLU A 49 2.80 -5.85 7.73
CA GLU A 49 3.50 -5.51 8.97
C GLU A 49 3.74 -4.00 9.00
N SER A 50 3.80 -3.43 10.20
CA SER A 50 4.15 -2.02 10.38
C SER A 50 5.31 -1.88 11.36
N VAL A 51 6.08 -0.81 11.20
CA VAL A 51 7.17 -0.43 12.13
C VAL A 51 6.96 1.03 12.55
N GLU A 52 6.81 1.23 13.85
CA GLU A 52 6.65 2.53 14.49
C GLU A 52 8.02 3.08 14.91
N GLY A 53 8.30 4.33 14.52
CA GLY A 53 9.55 5.03 14.86
C GLY A 53 10.81 4.29 14.38
N GLY A 54 10.72 3.49 13.31
CA GLY A 54 11.85 2.82 12.67
C GLY A 54 12.53 1.69 13.47
N GLU A 55 12.10 1.44 14.71
CA GLU A 55 12.79 0.53 15.64
C GLU A 55 11.84 -0.49 16.30
N ARG A 56 10.54 -0.22 16.35
CA ARG A 56 9.56 -1.10 17.01
C ARG A 56 8.53 -1.58 16.02
N PHE A 57 8.29 -2.89 15.94
CA PHE A 57 7.14 -3.39 15.19
C PHE A 57 5.86 -2.80 15.80
N GLY A 58 4.96 -2.34 14.93
CA GLY A 58 3.67 -1.83 15.33
C GLY A 58 2.84 -2.91 16.01
N ARG A 59 1.73 -2.49 16.61
CA ARG A 59 0.91 -3.39 17.42
C ARG A 59 0.38 -4.59 16.64
N TYR A 60 0.03 -4.40 15.37
CA TYR A 60 -0.65 -5.42 14.57
C TYR A 60 0.18 -5.88 13.37
N SER A 61 0.14 -7.18 13.12
CA SER A 61 0.54 -7.77 11.83
C SER A 61 -0.61 -8.60 11.30
N ILE A 62 -0.93 -8.45 10.02
CA ILE A 62 -2.15 -9.00 9.41
C ILE A 62 -1.74 -9.96 8.31
N ILE A 63 -2.20 -11.20 8.40
CA ILE A 63 -2.02 -12.23 7.38
C ILE A 63 -3.38 -12.54 6.79
N GLY A 64 -3.54 -12.30 5.49
CA GLY A 64 -4.66 -12.78 4.70
C GLY A 64 -4.43 -14.21 4.27
N LEU A 65 -5.35 -15.09 4.61
CA LEU A 65 -5.38 -16.45 4.07
C LEU A 65 -5.99 -16.41 2.66
N PRO A 66 -5.86 -17.50 1.85
CA PRO A 66 -6.25 -17.47 0.45
C PRO A 66 -7.69 -16.98 0.24
N ALA A 67 -7.84 -15.82 -0.37
CA ALA A 67 -9.12 -15.24 -0.69
C ALA A 67 -9.75 -15.99 -1.86
N ARG A 68 -11.03 -16.32 -1.71
CA ARG A 68 -11.80 -17.03 -2.73
C ARG A 68 -12.36 -16.11 -3.80
N CYS A 69 -12.62 -14.85 -3.45
CA CYS A 69 -13.17 -13.87 -4.38
C CYS A 69 -12.17 -12.73 -4.59
N VAL A 70 -11.96 -12.35 -5.86
CA VAL A 70 -11.13 -11.21 -6.25
C VAL A 70 -11.91 -10.33 -7.21
N TYR A 71 -11.86 -9.03 -6.95
CA TYR A 71 -12.42 -7.98 -7.79
C TYR A 71 -11.26 -7.28 -8.51
N ALA A 72 -11.28 -7.28 -9.83
CA ALA A 72 -10.30 -6.59 -10.65
C ALA A 72 -10.98 -5.59 -11.59
N PHE A 73 -10.45 -4.36 -11.66
CA PHE A 73 -10.94 -3.32 -12.55
C PHE A 73 -9.87 -3.00 -13.59
N ALA A 74 -10.24 -3.08 -14.87
CA ALA A 74 -9.43 -2.57 -15.97
C ALA A 74 -10.27 -1.53 -16.72
N GLY A 75 -9.90 -0.26 -16.58
CA GLY A 75 -10.78 0.86 -16.87
C GLY A 75 -12.12 0.70 -16.15
N HIS A 76 -13.21 0.97 -16.88
CA HIS A 76 -14.57 0.85 -16.36
C HIS A 76 -15.12 -0.57 -16.35
N THR A 77 -14.30 -1.60 -16.59
CA THR A 77 -14.77 -3.00 -16.57
C THR A 77 -14.35 -3.68 -15.28
N LEU A 78 -15.33 -4.16 -14.52
CA LEU A 78 -15.14 -5.02 -13.37
C LEU A 78 -15.16 -6.48 -13.80
N PHE A 79 -14.16 -7.24 -13.35
CA PHE A 79 -14.06 -8.69 -13.42
C PHE A 79 -14.12 -9.25 -12.00
N VAL A 80 -14.97 -10.25 -11.79
CA VAL A 80 -15.07 -10.97 -10.52
C VAL A 80 -14.66 -12.41 -10.75
N THR A 81 -13.61 -12.84 -10.05
CA THR A 81 -13.19 -14.24 -10.05
C THR A 81 -13.53 -14.88 -8.72
N GLN A 82 -14.11 -16.08 -8.75
CA GLN A 82 -14.38 -16.89 -7.59
C GLN A 82 -13.68 -18.25 -7.73
N ASP A 83 -12.86 -18.62 -6.73
CA ASP A 83 -12.03 -19.82 -6.73
C ASP A 83 -11.16 -19.94 -8.00
N GLY A 84 -10.69 -18.80 -8.53
CA GLY A 84 -9.88 -18.71 -9.75
C GLY A 84 -10.67 -18.65 -11.07
N GLU A 85 -11.99 -18.84 -11.03
CA GLU A 85 -12.86 -18.84 -12.22
C GLU A 85 -13.57 -17.49 -12.40
N LEU A 86 -13.60 -16.95 -13.61
CA LEU A 86 -14.34 -15.72 -13.91
C LEU A 86 -15.85 -15.99 -13.83
N VAL A 87 -16.53 -15.38 -12.87
CA VAL A 87 -17.97 -15.56 -12.63
C VAL A 87 -18.82 -14.37 -13.05
N ASP A 88 -18.21 -13.20 -13.20
CA ASP A 88 -18.91 -11.97 -13.60
C ASP A 88 -17.95 -11.01 -14.32
N SER A 89 -18.46 -10.34 -15.35
CA SER A 89 -17.76 -9.28 -16.06
C SER A 89 -18.79 -8.24 -16.53
N ARG A 90 -18.62 -6.99 -16.09
CA ARG A 90 -19.54 -5.90 -16.45
C ARG A 90 -18.83 -4.56 -16.50
N VAL A 91 -19.37 -3.67 -17.34
CA VAL A 91 -19.00 -2.26 -17.32
C VAL A 91 -19.73 -1.57 -16.17
N VAL A 92 -19.00 -0.72 -15.45
CA VAL A 92 -19.50 0.09 -14.34
C VAL A 92 -19.23 1.57 -14.61
N GLU A 93 -20.14 2.43 -14.16
CA GLU A 93 -20.02 3.87 -14.39
C GLU A 93 -18.87 4.47 -13.58
N ASP A 94 -18.78 4.14 -12.30
CA ASP A 94 -17.74 4.62 -11.39
C ASP A 94 -17.09 3.44 -10.65
N PRO A 95 -15.85 3.06 -11.01
CA PRO A 95 -15.12 2.00 -10.33
C PRO A 95 -14.98 2.19 -8.81
N PHE A 96 -14.78 3.42 -8.33
CA PHE A 96 -14.63 3.69 -6.90
C PHE A 96 -15.96 3.54 -6.15
N ALA A 97 -17.06 4.04 -6.71
CA ALA A 97 -18.39 3.82 -6.13
C ALA A 97 -18.77 2.33 -6.13
N GLU A 98 -18.35 1.58 -7.16
CA GLU A 98 -18.57 0.14 -7.22
C GLU A 98 -17.78 -0.62 -6.17
N VAL A 99 -16.53 -0.23 -5.88
CA VAL A 99 -15.75 -0.80 -4.76
C VAL A 99 -16.50 -0.63 -3.44
N GLU A 100 -17.05 0.56 -3.18
CA GLU A 100 -17.85 0.81 -1.96
C GLU A 100 -19.12 -0.03 -1.94
N ARG A 101 -19.80 -0.19 -3.09
CA ARG A 101 -20.98 -1.06 -3.18
C ARG A 101 -20.65 -2.53 -2.89
N LEU A 102 -19.51 -3.02 -3.39
CA LEU A 102 -19.03 -4.37 -3.13
C LEU A 102 -18.70 -4.56 -1.64
N ARG A 103 -18.02 -3.60 -1.00
CA ARG A 103 -17.76 -3.62 0.45
C ARG A 103 -19.07 -3.63 1.24
N ALA A 104 -19.99 -2.71 0.94
CA ALA A 104 -21.25 -2.53 1.64
C ALA A 104 -22.25 -3.69 1.45
N ALA A 105 -22.05 -4.54 0.43
CA ALA A 105 -22.81 -5.78 0.26
C ALA A 105 -22.57 -6.80 1.40
N HIS A 106 -21.50 -6.62 2.18
CA HIS A 106 -21.17 -7.46 3.33
C HIS A 106 -21.54 -6.76 4.65
N SER A 107 -22.53 -7.29 5.35
CA SER A 107 -22.89 -6.89 6.71
C SER A 107 -22.18 -7.77 7.73
N VAL A 108 -21.34 -7.16 8.57
CA VAL A 108 -20.52 -7.83 9.59
C VAL A 108 -20.82 -7.22 10.97
N PRO A 109 -21.00 -8.01 12.03
CA PRO A 109 -21.20 -7.46 13.38
C PRO A 109 -19.89 -6.93 13.97
N ARG A 110 -19.95 -5.80 14.67
CA ARG A 110 -18.83 -5.32 15.50
C ARG A 110 -18.80 -6.14 16.80
N ILE A 111 -17.72 -6.90 17.01
CA ILE A 111 -17.50 -7.66 18.24
C ILE A 111 -16.40 -6.98 19.07
N GLU A 112 -16.72 -6.63 20.31
CA GLU A 112 -15.79 -5.99 21.23
C GLU A 112 -14.57 -6.88 21.52
N GLY A 113 -13.39 -6.26 21.60
CA GLY A 113 -12.14 -6.92 21.96
C GLY A 113 -11.41 -7.60 20.80
N LEU A 114 -11.99 -7.65 19.59
CA LEU A 114 -11.28 -8.07 18.38
C LEU A 114 -10.28 -7.00 17.91
N PRO A 115 -9.27 -7.38 17.11
CA PRO A 115 -8.38 -6.42 16.44
C PRO A 115 -9.16 -5.44 15.55
N GLY A 116 -8.58 -4.26 15.30
CA GLY A 116 -9.22 -3.22 14.49
C GLY A 116 -9.51 -3.63 13.06
N PHE A 117 -8.71 -4.54 12.49
CA PHE A 117 -8.97 -5.18 11.21
C PHE A 117 -9.25 -6.68 11.41
N THR A 118 -10.39 -7.14 10.92
CA THR A 118 -10.77 -8.56 10.92
C THR A 118 -10.99 -9.11 9.52
N GLY A 119 -11.01 -8.28 8.49
CA GLY A 119 -11.28 -8.65 7.10
C GLY A 119 -11.88 -7.48 6.34
N GLY A 120 -12.10 -7.69 5.05
CA GLY A 120 -12.61 -6.67 4.14
C GLY A 120 -12.04 -6.82 2.74
N LEU A 121 -11.90 -5.70 2.02
CA LEU A 121 -11.28 -5.65 0.70
C LEU A 121 -9.79 -5.29 0.84
N VAL A 122 -8.91 -6.10 0.27
CA VAL A 122 -7.46 -5.93 0.43
C VAL A 122 -6.75 -6.01 -0.91
N GLY A 123 -5.87 -5.06 -1.20
CA GLY A 123 -5.14 -5.07 -2.45
C GLY A 123 -4.54 -3.71 -2.79
N TRP A 124 -4.71 -3.27 -4.04
CA TRP A 124 -4.16 -2.01 -4.52
C TRP A 124 -5.12 -1.20 -5.39
N PHE A 125 -4.83 0.08 -5.44
CA PHE A 125 -5.32 1.06 -6.41
C PHE A 125 -4.11 1.59 -7.17
N GLY A 126 -3.92 1.13 -8.40
CA GLY A 126 -2.83 1.51 -9.28
C GLY A 126 -2.91 2.97 -9.69
N PHE A 127 -1.79 3.53 -10.12
CA PHE A 127 -1.66 4.93 -10.52
C PHE A 127 -2.68 5.34 -11.58
N GLU A 128 -2.99 4.46 -12.52
CA GLU A 128 -3.94 4.72 -13.61
C GLU A 128 -5.37 4.99 -13.11
N CYS A 129 -5.69 4.73 -11.84
CA CYS A 129 -6.89 5.22 -11.19
C CYS A 129 -7.06 6.75 -11.28
N VAL A 130 -5.99 7.52 -11.51
CA VAL A 130 -6.09 8.97 -11.78
C VAL A 130 -7.02 9.29 -12.96
N GLN A 131 -7.18 8.37 -13.91
CA GLN A 131 -8.07 8.52 -15.06
C GLN A 131 -9.55 8.48 -14.66
N TYR A 132 -9.90 7.80 -13.56
CA TYR A 132 -11.26 7.80 -12.99
C TYR A 132 -11.58 9.09 -12.25
N ILE A 133 -10.54 9.83 -11.83
CA ILE A 133 -10.66 11.05 -11.03
C ILE A 133 -10.67 12.28 -11.94
N GLU A 134 -9.75 12.31 -12.91
CA GLU A 134 -9.51 13.46 -13.77
C GLU A 134 -9.79 13.14 -15.24
N PRO A 135 -10.98 13.52 -15.79
CA PRO A 135 -11.38 13.19 -17.15
C PRO A 135 -10.39 13.65 -18.24
N ARG A 136 -9.60 14.70 -17.98
CA ARG A 136 -8.54 15.17 -18.89
C ARG A 136 -7.43 14.14 -19.09
N LEU A 137 -7.20 13.28 -18.09
CA LEU A 137 -6.20 12.22 -18.14
C LEU A 137 -6.71 10.98 -18.89
N ALA A 138 -8.03 10.76 -18.91
CA ALA A 138 -8.69 9.66 -19.62
C ALA A 138 -8.78 9.89 -21.15
N ALA A 139 -8.71 11.14 -21.61
CA ALA A 139 -8.75 11.44 -23.04
C ALA A 139 -7.51 10.88 -23.78
N PRO A 140 -7.67 10.42 -25.05
CA PRO A 140 -6.53 10.03 -25.87
C PRO A 140 -5.52 11.18 -25.97
N ARG A 141 -4.23 10.83 -25.98
CA ARG A 141 -3.16 11.80 -26.20
C ARG A 141 -3.29 12.46 -27.57
N ALA A 142 -2.63 13.61 -27.74
CA ALA A 142 -2.58 14.32 -29.02
C ALA A 142 -1.96 13.49 -30.17
N ASP A 143 -1.12 12.51 -29.84
CA ASP A 143 -0.51 11.54 -30.78
C ASP A 143 -1.40 10.31 -31.05
N GLY A 144 -2.54 10.17 -30.37
CA GLY A 144 -3.51 9.08 -30.56
C GLY A 144 -3.12 7.73 -29.94
N GLU A 145 -1.92 7.61 -29.35
CA GLU A 145 -1.43 6.36 -28.77
C GLU A 145 -1.64 6.32 -27.25
N HIS A 146 -1.89 5.13 -26.69
CA HIS A 146 -1.79 4.93 -25.24
C HIS A 146 -0.36 4.56 -24.90
N LYS A 147 0.14 5.00 -23.72
CA LYS A 147 1.45 4.54 -23.24
C LYS A 147 1.44 3.01 -23.10
N PRO A 148 2.50 2.31 -23.53
CA PRO A 148 2.64 0.88 -23.34
C PRO A 148 2.38 0.48 -21.88
N ASP A 149 1.63 -0.60 -21.73
CA ASP A 149 1.38 -1.26 -20.45
C ASP A 149 2.20 -2.56 -20.42
N GLU A 150 3.38 -2.51 -19.80
CA GLU A 150 4.28 -3.66 -19.76
C GLU A 150 3.88 -4.71 -18.71
N LEU A 151 3.08 -4.33 -17.71
CA LEU A 151 2.69 -5.24 -16.62
C LEU A 151 1.27 -5.78 -16.80
N GLY A 152 0.38 -5.02 -17.46
CA GLY A 152 -1.00 -5.44 -17.67
C GLY A 152 -1.78 -5.68 -16.37
N THR A 153 -1.29 -5.15 -15.24
CA THR A 153 -1.98 -5.27 -13.96
C THR A 153 -3.27 -4.44 -14.00
N PRO A 154 -4.37 -4.91 -13.39
CA PRO A 154 -5.58 -4.11 -13.27
C PRO A 154 -5.32 -2.81 -12.49
N ASP A 155 -6.10 -1.78 -12.84
CA ASP A 155 -6.05 -0.47 -12.21
C ASP A 155 -6.47 -0.57 -10.74
N ILE A 156 -7.39 -1.48 -10.40
CA ILE A 156 -7.74 -1.82 -9.02
C ILE A 156 -7.78 -3.35 -8.91
N LEU A 157 -7.13 -3.91 -7.90
CA LEU A 157 -7.33 -5.31 -7.51
C LEU A 157 -7.60 -5.38 -6.03
N LEU A 158 -8.71 -6.03 -5.65
CA LEU A 158 -9.12 -6.21 -4.27
C LEU A 158 -9.56 -7.65 -4.02
N MET A 159 -8.88 -8.32 -3.11
CA MET A 159 -9.24 -9.61 -2.56
C MET A 159 -10.30 -9.45 -1.47
N LEU A 160 -11.35 -10.27 -1.49
CA LEU A 160 -12.31 -10.36 -0.39
C LEU A 160 -11.72 -11.24 0.73
N SER A 161 -11.16 -10.59 1.74
CA SER A 161 -10.45 -11.24 2.84
C SER A 161 -11.41 -11.66 3.95
N GLU A 162 -11.85 -12.92 3.90
CA GLU A 162 -12.80 -13.53 4.85
C GLU A 162 -12.11 -14.39 5.91
N GLU A 163 -10.89 -14.84 5.64
CA GLU A 163 -10.05 -15.61 6.56
C GLU A 163 -8.77 -14.82 6.84
N VAL A 164 -8.53 -14.46 8.10
CA VAL A 164 -7.33 -13.71 8.50
C VAL A 164 -6.70 -14.26 9.77
N ALA A 165 -5.40 -14.08 9.88
CA ALA A 165 -4.66 -14.25 11.12
C ALA A 165 -4.05 -12.89 11.53
N VAL A 166 -4.37 -12.41 12.73
CA VAL A 166 -3.94 -11.09 13.21
C VAL A 166 -3.13 -11.23 14.49
N PHE A 167 -1.87 -10.81 14.46
CA PHE A 167 -1.03 -10.68 15.64
C PHE A 167 -1.38 -9.41 16.39
N ASP A 168 -1.58 -9.49 17.71
CA ASP A 168 -1.58 -8.34 18.63
C ASP A 168 -0.31 -8.45 19.50
N ASN A 169 0.75 -7.78 19.06
CA ASN A 169 2.08 -7.81 19.70
C ASN A 169 2.04 -7.26 21.13
N LEU A 170 1.11 -6.35 21.42
CA LEU A 170 0.93 -5.80 22.76
C LEU A 170 0.31 -6.84 23.71
N LYS A 171 -0.63 -7.65 23.22
CA LYS A 171 -1.27 -8.71 24.03
C LYS A 171 -0.54 -10.04 23.99
N GLY A 172 0.41 -10.24 23.07
CA GLY A 172 1.06 -11.53 22.83
C GLY A 172 0.07 -12.59 22.32
N ARG A 173 -0.86 -12.18 21.44
CA ARG A 173 -1.95 -13.03 20.94
C ARG A 173 -1.97 -13.08 19.43
N LEU A 174 -2.39 -14.24 18.92
CA LEU A 174 -2.75 -14.44 17.51
C LEU A 174 -4.24 -14.76 17.43
N TYR A 175 -4.97 -13.96 16.66
CA TYR A 175 -6.39 -14.15 16.38
C TYR A 175 -6.56 -14.79 15.01
N LEU A 176 -7.03 -16.03 14.96
CA LEU A 176 -7.52 -16.67 13.75
C LEU A 176 -9.00 -16.35 13.59
N ILE A 177 -9.37 -15.75 12.47
CA ILE A 177 -10.73 -15.25 12.23
C ILE A 177 -11.23 -15.82 10.91
N VAL A 178 -12.39 -16.47 10.95
CA VAL A 178 -13.09 -17.01 9.78
C VAL A 178 -14.48 -16.38 9.73
N HIS A 179 -14.77 -15.63 8.66
CA HIS A 179 -16.08 -15.03 8.44
C HIS A 179 -17.03 -16.04 7.80
N ALA A 180 -17.97 -16.56 8.58
CA ALA A 180 -18.95 -17.52 8.08
C ALA A 180 -20.15 -16.77 7.47
N ASP A 181 -20.61 -17.23 6.29
CA ASP A 181 -21.88 -16.80 5.73
C ASP A 181 -23.01 -17.65 6.35
N PRO A 182 -23.91 -17.08 7.18
CA PRO A 182 -24.95 -17.84 7.85
C PRO A 182 -26.00 -18.42 6.90
N ARG A 183 -26.01 -18.02 5.62
CA ARG A 183 -26.89 -18.58 4.58
C ARG A 183 -26.41 -19.97 4.12
N GLU A 184 -25.15 -20.32 4.38
CA GLU A 184 -24.61 -21.64 4.06
C GLU A 184 -25.03 -22.71 5.08
N GLU A 185 -25.22 -23.95 4.61
CA GLU A 185 -25.58 -25.05 5.49
C GLU A 185 -24.47 -25.31 6.53
N ARG A 186 -24.85 -25.39 7.81
CA ARG A 186 -23.94 -25.66 8.93
C ARG A 186 -22.76 -24.67 9.01
N ALA A 187 -22.96 -23.41 8.61
CA ALA A 187 -21.94 -22.36 8.55
C ALA A 187 -21.05 -22.27 9.81
N PHE A 188 -21.66 -22.19 11.00
CA PHE A 188 -20.91 -22.14 12.27
C PHE A 188 -20.02 -23.37 12.48
N ALA A 189 -20.56 -24.58 12.26
CA ALA A 189 -19.79 -25.82 12.41
C ALA A 189 -18.65 -25.93 11.37
N ARG A 190 -18.85 -25.42 10.15
CA ARG A 190 -17.80 -25.34 9.12
C ARG A 190 -16.70 -24.37 9.53
N ALA A 191 -17.05 -23.19 10.04
CA ALA A 191 -16.07 -22.20 10.51
C ALA A 191 -15.26 -22.72 11.70
N GLN A 192 -15.89 -23.40 12.66
CA GLN A 192 -15.17 -24.06 13.77
C GLN A 192 -14.20 -25.14 13.28
N ARG A 193 -14.62 -26.00 12.34
CA ARG A 193 -13.73 -26.99 11.73
C ARG A 193 -12.57 -26.33 10.99
N ARG A 194 -12.83 -25.25 10.25
CA ARG A 194 -11.78 -24.49 9.57
C ARG A 194 -10.77 -23.92 10.56
N LEU A 195 -11.22 -23.35 11.68
CA LEU A 195 -10.32 -22.90 12.74
C LEU A 195 -9.52 -24.06 13.36
N ASP A 196 -10.11 -25.26 13.48
CA ASP A 196 -9.40 -26.46 13.97
C ASP A 196 -8.26 -26.83 13.04
N GLU A 197 -8.51 -26.83 11.73
CA GLU A 197 -7.50 -27.06 10.69
C GLU A 197 -6.37 -26.03 10.76
N LEU A 198 -6.70 -24.74 10.86
CA LEU A 198 -5.70 -23.67 10.95
C LEU A 198 -4.86 -23.80 12.22
N THR A 199 -5.50 -24.07 13.36
CA THR A 199 -4.81 -24.30 14.64
C THR A 199 -3.90 -25.52 14.57
N HIS A 200 -4.36 -26.59 13.92
CA HIS A 200 -3.57 -27.79 13.71
C HIS A 200 -2.34 -27.49 12.85
N ARG A 201 -2.50 -26.81 11.70
CA ARG A 201 -1.39 -26.40 10.82
C ARG A 201 -0.35 -25.54 11.53
N LEU A 202 -0.78 -24.60 12.38
CA LEU A 202 0.15 -23.77 13.17
C LEU A 202 1.05 -24.59 14.10
N ARG A 203 0.49 -25.63 14.73
CA ARG A 203 1.19 -26.50 15.68
C ARG A 203 2.12 -27.52 15.01
N GLN A 204 1.93 -27.77 13.71
CA GLN A 204 2.84 -28.62 12.96
C GLN A 204 4.15 -27.87 12.67
N GLY A 205 5.25 -28.62 12.59
CA GLY A 205 6.46 -28.10 11.96
C GLY A 205 6.11 -27.69 10.54
N GLY A 206 6.34 -26.41 10.19
CA GLY A 206 6.13 -25.95 8.82
C GLY A 206 6.97 -26.77 7.85
N PRO A 207 6.61 -26.82 6.56
CA PRO A 207 7.52 -27.39 5.57
C PRO A 207 8.87 -26.68 5.68
N GLY A 208 9.96 -27.42 5.53
CA GLY A 208 11.29 -26.83 5.48
C GLY A 208 11.31 -25.72 4.43
N TYR A 209 11.96 -24.60 4.74
CA TYR A 209 12.07 -23.51 3.76
C TYR A 209 12.88 -24.03 2.56
N PRO A 210 12.37 -23.93 1.33
CA PRO A 210 13.04 -24.51 0.18
C PRO A 210 14.38 -23.82 -0.06
N GLU A 211 15.41 -24.59 -0.38
CA GLU A 211 16.68 -24.04 -0.84
C GLU A 211 16.51 -23.35 -2.19
N THR A 212 17.17 -22.21 -2.37
CA THR A 212 17.23 -21.51 -3.64
C THR A 212 18.07 -22.31 -4.63
N ARG A 213 17.40 -22.98 -5.59
CA ARG A 213 18.04 -23.96 -6.48
C ARG A 213 18.93 -23.36 -7.57
N ASP A 214 18.95 -22.05 -7.75
CA ASP A 214 19.77 -21.34 -8.73
C ASP A 214 20.14 -19.94 -8.18
N SER A 215 21.06 -19.88 -7.21
CA SER A 215 21.50 -18.60 -6.64
C SER A 215 22.40 -17.85 -7.63
N ILE A 216 21.76 -17.11 -8.54
CA ILE A 216 22.47 -16.17 -9.41
C ILE A 216 22.66 -14.89 -8.62
N GLY A 217 23.91 -14.46 -8.45
CA GLY A 217 24.20 -13.13 -7.92
C GLY A 217 23.65 -12.09 -8.89
N LEU A 218 22.65 -11.33 -8.46
CA LEU A 218 22.20 -10.13 -9.13
C LEU A 218 22.91 -8.93 -8.51
N ASP A 219 23.35 -8.01 -9.36
CA ASP A 219 23.97 -6.74 -8.96
C ASP A 219 23.17 -5.56 -9.55
N GLU A 220 23.45 -4.33 -9.09
CA GLU A 220 22.76 -3.11 -9.56
C GLU A 220 22.86 -2.94 -11.08
N GLY A 221 23.94 -3.41 -11.71
CA GLY A 221 24.15 -3.32 -13.16
C GLY A 221 23.28 -4.24 -14.01
N ASP A 222 22.62 -5.25 -13.43
CA ASP A 222 21.74 -6.17 -14.16
C ASP A 222 20.33 -5.58 -14.39
N PHE A 223 20.01 -4.50 -13.69
CA PHE A 223 18.75 -3.80 -13.82
C PHE A 223 18.73 -2.95 -15.09
N ILE A 224 17.81 -3.29 -15.99
CA ILE A 224 17.63 -2.55 -17.25
C ILE A 224 16.53 -1.52 -17.04
N SER A 225 16.87 -0.24 -17.23
CA SER A 225 15.89 0.83 -17.20
C SER A 225 15.08 0.90 -18.50
N GLY A 226 13.76 1.07 -18.37
CA GLY A 226 12.85 1.42 -19.47
C GLY A 226 12.96 2.88 -19.91
N PHE A 227 13.74 3.70 -19.19
CA PHE A 227 14.07 5.08 -19.54
C PHE A 227 15.55 5.14 -19.94
N THR A 228 15.87 5.66 -21.13
CA THR A 228 17.28 5.95 -21.44
C THR A 228 17.75 7.13 -20.57
N ARG A 229 19.03 7.11 -20.15
CA ARG A 229 19.59 8.21 -19.35
C ARG A 229 19.43 9.57 -20.02
N ASP A 230 19.74 9.65 -21.32
CA ASP A 230 19.59 10.88 -22.10
C ASP A 230 18.13 11.28 -22.26
N GLY A 231 17.22 10.31 -22.43
CA GLY A 231 15.78 10.56 -22.45
C GLY A 231 15.28 11.14 -21.14
N PHE A 232 15.74 10.62 -19.99
CA PHE A 232 15.33 11.11 -18.68
C PHE A 232 15.85 12.53 -18.46
N ILE A 233 17.12 12.79 -18.78
CA ILE A 233 17.71 14.14 -18.74
C ILE A 233 16.90 15.13 -19.60
N ALA A 234 16.50 14.73 -20.81
CA ALA A 234 15.67 15.54 -21.67
C ALA A 234 14.28 15.81 -21.07
N ALA A 235 13.67 14.81 -20.42
CA ALA A 235 12.40 14.97 -19.72
C ALA A 235 12.51 15.92 -18.51
N VAL A 236 13.64 15.89 -17.78
CA VAL A 236 13.93 16.83 -16.68
C VAL A 236 14.07 18.25 -17.21
N GLU A 237 14.86 18.47 -18.28
CA GLU A 237 14.98 19.79 -18.88
C GLU A 237 13.63 20.30 -19.40
N LYS A 238 12.83 19.42 -20.02
CA LYS A 238 11.48 19.80 -20.46
C LYS A 238 10.59 20.22 -19.31
N SER A 239 10.65 19.50 -18.19
CA SER A 239 9.92 19.85 -16.97
C SER A 239 10.37 21.20 -16.42
N LYS A 240 11.66 21.51 -16.45
CA LYS A 240 12.20 22.82 -16.04
C LYS A 240 11.74 23.96 -16.95
N GLU A 241 11.61 23.73 -18.26
CA GLU A 241 11.00 24.72 -19.16
C GLU A 241 9.56 25.05 -18.74
N LEU A 242 8.75 24.04 -18.42
CA LEU A 242 7.37 24.22 -17.96
C LEU A 242 7.33 24.95 -16.61
N ILE A 243 8.28 24.67 -15.71
CA ILE A 243 8.40 25.38 -14.44
C ILE A 243 8.73 26.87 -14.66
N ARG A 244 9.69 27.18 -15.53
CA ARG A 244 10.05 28.58 -15.87
C ARG A 244 8.90 29.33 -16.55
N ALA A 245 8.08 28.62 -17.32
CA ALA A 245 6.87 29.19 -17.93
C ALA A 245 5.74 29.44 -16.93
N GLY A 246 5.83 28.88 -15.71
CA GLY A 246 4.79 28.97 -14.68
C GLY A 246 3.66 27.96 -14.82
N ASP A 247 3.83 26.92 -15.65
CA ASP A 247 2.81 25.86 -15.84
C ASP A 247 2.70 24.97 -14.60
N ILE A 248 3.85 24.65 -13.98
CA ILE A 248 3.98 23.80 -12.79
C ILE A 248 5.04 24.38 -11.85
N PHE A 249 4.92 24.10 -10.56
CA PHE A 249 5.96 24.34 -9.56
C PHE A 249 6.90 23.14 -9.42
N GLN A 250 6.33 21.94 -9.50
CA GLN A 250 7.03 20.66 -9.35
C GLN A 250 6.34 19.57 -10.17
N VAL A 251 7.12 18.63 -10.69
CA VAL A 251 6.64 17.34 -11.21
C VAL A 251 7.57 16.23 -10.76
N VAL A 252 7.03 15.06 -10.43
CA VAL A 252 7.80 13.89 -10.00
C VAL A 252 7.84 12.89 -11.15
N LEU A 253 8.96 12.82 -11.86
CA LEU A 253 9.17 11.85 -12.94
C LEU A 253 9.78 10.57 -12.38
N SER A 254 9.50 9.44 -13.03
CA SER A 254 9.96 8.12 -12.59
C SER A 254 10.44 7.25 -13.74
N GLN A 255 11.23 6.24 -13.39
CA GLN A 255 11.71 5.22 -14.30
C GLN A 255 11.56 3.83 -13.70
N ARG A 256 11.19 2.86 -14.53
CA ARG A 256 11.09 1.45 -14.16
C ARG A 256 12.35 0.71 -14.58
N LEU A 257 12.93 -0.01 -13.62
CA LEU A 257 14.08 -0.87 -13.77
C LEU A 257 13.63 -2.33 -13.63
N SER A 258 14.11 -3.19 -14.53
CA SER A 258 13.65 -4.58 -14.61
C SER A 258 14.81 -5.55 -14.69
N VAL A 259 14.69 -6.69 -14.02
CA VAL A 259 15.69 -7.77 -14.02
C VAL A 259 15.01 -9.14 -14.10
N PRO A 260 15.57 -10.14 -14.80
CA PRO A 260 15.10 -11.51 -14.66
C PRO A 260 15.20 -11.98 -13.21
N PHE A 261 14.15 -12.62 -12.69
CA PHE A 261 14.10 -13.01 -11.28
C PHE A 261 13.52 -14.41 -11.13
N LYS A 262 14.23 -15.26 -10.39
CA LYS A 262 13.91 -16.70 -10.22
C LYS A 262 13.78 -17.14 -8.76
N ALA A 263 14.22 -16.32 -7.81
CA ALA A 263 14.05 -16.62 -6.39
C ALA A 263 12.58 -16.44 -5.97
N ARG A 264 12.23 -16.86 -4.76
CA ARG A 264 10.85 -16.76 -4.30
C ARG A 264 10.51 -15.28 -4.03
N PRO A 265 9.35 -14.78 -4.48
CA PRO A 265 8.92 -13.41 -4.20
C PRO A 265 8.94 -13.02 -2.72
N VAL A 266 8.57 -13.95 -1.84
CA VAL A 266 8.60 -13.74 -0.38
C VAL A 266 10.03 -13.54 0.16
N ASP A 267 11.08 -13.98 -0.54
CA ASP A 267 12.46 -13.70 -0.13
C ASP A 267 12.81 -12.22 -0.31
N VAL A 268 12.24 -11.55 -1.32
CA VAL A 268 12.38 -10.09 -1.46
C VAL A 268 11.76 -9.38 -0.26
N TYR A 269 10.59 -9.85 0.19
CA TYR A 269 9.95 -9.33 1.41
C TYR A 269 10.84 -9.52 2.63
N ARG A 270 11.42 -10.72 2.80
CA ARG A 270 12.31 -11.06 3.91
C ARG A 270 13.55 -10.16 3.94
N ALA A 271 14.19 -9.94 2.79
CA ALA A 271 15.34 -9.05 2.67
C ALA A 271 14.96 -7.60 2.98
N LEU A 272 13.85 -7.09 2.43
CA LEU A 272 13.37 -5.73 2.71
C LEU A 272 13.05 -5.53 4.19
N ARG A 273 12.39 -6.50 4.81
CA ARG A 273 12.05 -6.51 6.24
C ARG A 273 13.30 -6.43 7.12
N ALA A 274 14.41 -7.02 6.70
CA ALA A 274 15.69 -6.98 7.41
C ALA A 274 16.47 -5.68 7.16
N LEU A 275 16.53 -5.22 5.90
CA LEU A 275 17.37 -4.09 5.49
C LEU A 275 16.73 -2.73 5.74
N ASN A 276 15.43 -2.59 5.49
CA ASN A 276 14.73 -1.30 5.53
C ASN A 276 13.30 -1.48 6.05
N PRO A 277 13.10 -1.76 7.35
CA PRO A 277 11.78 -1.76 7.95
C PRO A 277 11.12 -0.38 7.86
N SER A 278 9.87 -0.33 7.42
CA SER A 278 9.10 0.92 7.27
C SER A 278 7.70 0.80 7.90
N PRO A 279 6.97 1.92 8.10
CA PRO A 279 5.63 1.91 8.69
C PRO A 279 4.62 1.07 7.91
N TYR A 280 4.85 0.86 6.61
CA TYR A 280 4.00 0.01 5.76
C TYR A 280 4.83 -1.02 5.00
N MET A 281 4.94 -2.21 5.56
CA MET A 281 5.49 -3.37 4.86
C MET A 281 4.35 -4.25 4.37
N TYR A 282 4.44 -4.66 3.12
CA TYR A 282 3.43 -5.50 2.50
C TYR A 282 4.02 -6.52 1.53
N PHE A 283 3.44 -7.71 1.56
CA PHE A 283 3.61 -8.74 0.56
C PHE A 283 2.22 -9.18 0.12
N LEU A 284 1.90 -9.04 -1.16
CA LEU A 284 0.67 -9.56 -1.75
C LEU A 284 1.06 -10.58 -2.81
N ASP A 285 0.46 -11.76 -2.74
CA ASP A 285 0.57 -12.78 -3.79
C ASP A 285 -0.82 -12.96 -4.40
N VAL A 286 -0.98 -12.58 -5.66
CA VAL A 286 -2.26 -12.75 -6.39
C VAL A 286 -2.12 -13.77 -7.52
N GLY A 287 -1.16 -14.69 -7.40
CA GLY A 287 -0.91 -15.75 -8.36
C GLY A 287 0.15 -15.37 -9.39
N GLY A 288 -0.26 -14.85 -10.55
CA GLY A 288 0.67 -14.48 -11.62
C GLY A 288 1.57 -13.28 -11.26
N THR A 289 1.15 -12.49 -10.28
CA THR A 289 1.80 -11.22 -9.89
C THR A 289 1.98 -11.19 -8.38
N GLN A 290 3.15 -10.74 -7.93
CA GLN A 290 3.41 -10.43 -6.52
C GLN A 290 3.80 -8.95 -6.37
N VAL A 291 3.29 -8.31 -5.32
CA VAL A 291 3.60 -6.93 -4.97
C VAL A 291 4.29 -6.93 -3.60
N VAL A 292 5.53 -6.45 -3.57
CA VAL A 292 6.37 -6.47 -2.37
C VAL A 292 6.85 -5.06 -2.07
N GLY A 293 6.61 -4.53 -0.87
CA GLY A 293 7.05 -3.17 -0.57
C GLY A 293 7.30 -2.89 0.89
N SER A 294 8.08 -1.82 1.10
CA SER A 294 8.38 -1.23 2.40
C SER A 294 8.26 0.28 2.27
N SER A 295 7.01 0.76 2.25
CA SER A 295 6.70 2.16 2.02
C SER A 295 6.88 2.97 3.31
N PRO A 296 7.59 4.12 3.23
CA PRO A 296 7.75 5.02 4.37
C PRO A 296 6.51 5.90 4.59
N GLU A 297 5.60 5.99 3.62
CA GLU A 297 4.61 7.06 3.56
C GLU A 297 3.18 6.53 3.42
N ILE A 298 2.30 7.02 4.30
CA ILE A 298 0.86 6.83 4.22
C ILE A 298 0.29 7.64 3.06
N LEU A 299 -0.63 7.07 2.28
CA LEU A 299 -1.45 7.88 1.38
C LEU A 299 -2.56 8.56 2.17
N VAL A 300 -3.45 7.76 2.75
CA VAL A 300 -4.55 8.22 3.59
C VAL A 300 -5.12 7.07 4.43
N ARG A 301 -5.49 7.39 5.66
CA ARG A 301 -6.22 6.52 6.58
C ARG A 301 -7.58 7.11 6.91
N LEU A 302 -8.57 6.23 7.06
CA LEU A 302 -9.90 6.56 7.54
C LEU A 302 -10.22 5.64 8.72
N GLN A 303 -10.49 6.19 9.89
CA GLN A 303 -10.85 5.43 11.08
C GLN A 303 -12.12 5.97 11.70
N HIS A 304 -13.06 5.09 12.03
CA HIS A 304 -14.31 5.44 12.67
C HIS A 304 -14.20 5.23 14.18
N ASP A 305 -14.66 6.22 14.94
CA ASP A 305 -14.80 6.10 16.37
C ASP A 305 -16.02 5.24 16.78
N ALA A 306 -16.25 5.11 18.08
CA ALA A 306 -17.39 4.36 18.61
C ALA A 306 -18.76 4.97 18.25
N ALA A 307 -18.81 6.26 17.91
CA ALA A 307 -20.01 6.95 17.44
C ALA A 307 -20.19 6.83 15.92
N GLY A 308 -19.25 6.21 15.20
CA GLY A 308 -19.25 6.07 13.75
C GLY A 308 -18.80 7.33 13.00
N ILE A 309 -18.15 8.27 13.69
CA ILE A 309 -17.56 9.45 13.05
C ILE A 309 -16.22 9.02 12.45
N GLY A 310 -16.09 9.18 11.12
CA GLY A 310 -14.85 8.90 10.40
C GLY A 310 -13.85 10.05 10.54
N GLU A 311 -12.64 9.75 11.01
CA GLU A 311 -11.48 10.63 10.99
C GLU A 311 -10.58 10.25 9.81
N ILE A 312 -10.33 11.22 8.94
CA ILE A 312 -9.39 11.14 7.83
C ILE A 312 -8.04 11.61 8.33
N THR A 313 -6.98 10.86 8.06
CA THR A 313 -5.61 11.23 8.44
C THR A 313 -4.68 11.11 7.23
N VAL A 314 -3.91 12.16 6.98
CA VAL A 314 -2.74 12.14 6.09
C VAL A 314 -1.51 12.59 6.88
N ARG A 315 -0.35 12.00 6.60
CA ARG A 315 0.90 12.38 7.28
C ARG A 315 1.97 12.73 6.24
N PRO A 316 2.01 13.99 5.78
CA PRO A 316 3.05 14.42 4.84
C PRO A 316 4.45 14.26 5.43
N ILE A 317 5.39 13.84 4.58
CA ILE A 317 6.79 13.65 4.92
C ILE A 317 7.66 14.46 3.95
N ALA A 318 8.54 15.30 4.49
CA ALA A 318 9.59 15.97 3.73
C ALA A 318 10.82 16.18 4.61
N GLY A 319 11.91 16.68 4.01
CA GLY A 319 13.17 16.85 4.71
C GLY A 319 13.81 15.49 5.01
N THR A 320 15.08 15.35 4.65
CA THR A 320 15.83 14.14 4.96
C THR A 320 17.21 14.49 5.46
N ARG A 321 17.62 13.84 6.54
CA ARG A 321 19.03 13.75 6.94
C ARG A 321 19.39 12.29 7.23
N PRO A 322 20.64 11.88 6.98
CA PRO A 322 21.13 10.59 7.48
C PRO A 322 21.08 10.57 9.02
N ARG A 323 21.04 9.39 9.61
CA ARG A 323 21.25 9.26 11.06
C ARG A 323 22.70 9.60 11.44
N GLY A 324 22.88 10.25 12.58
CA GLY A 324 24.21 10.54 13.13
C GLY A 324 24.90 9.26 13.63
N ALA A 325 26.23 9.23 13.59
CA ALA A 325 26.99 8.10 14.12
C ALA A 325 26.98 8.06 15.66
N THR A 326 26.72 9.21 16.32
CA THR A 326 26.52 9.31 17.77
C THR A 326 25.20 10.03 18.09
N PRO A 327 24.65 9.86 19.31
CA PRO A 327 23.44 10.58 19.73
C PRO A 327 23.55 12.11 19.61
N GLU A 328 24.73 12.67 19.90
CA GLU A 328 24.99 14.11 19.81
C GLU A 328 24.99 14.59 18.36
N GLU A 329 25.61 13.82 17.45
CA GLU A 329 25.57 14.11 16.01
C GLU A 329 24.15 13.97 15.46
N ASP A 330 23.40 12.95 15.88
CA ASP A 330 22.01 12.73 15.45
C ASP A 330 21.11 13.90 15.88
N GLN A 331 21.32 14.42 17.09
CA GLN A 331 20.58 15.57 17.60
C GLN A 331 20.98 16.89 16.91
N ALA A 332 22.25 17.02 16.53
CA ALA A 332 22.73 18.16 15.74
C ALA A 332 22.10 18.14 14.33
N LEU A 333 22.04 16.98 13.67
CA LEU A 333 21.40 16.81 12.36
C LEU A 333 19.89 17.07 12.41
N GLU A 334 19.20 16.65 13.47
CA GLU A 334 17.80 17.01 13.72
C GLU A 334 17.63 18.53 13.83
N SER A 335 18.47 19.18 14.63
CA SER A 335 18.41 20.63 14.84
C SER A 335 18.69 21.41 13.55
N GLU A 336 19.65 20.93 12.75
CA GLU A 336 19.95 21.47 11.42
C GLU A 336 18.76 21.32 10.47
N LEU A 337 18.18 20.13 10.38
CA LEU A 337 17.04 19.83 9.50
C LEU A 337 15.83 20.71 9.83
N LEU A 338 15.50 20.84 11.12
CA LEU A 338 14.38 21.68 11.56
C LEU A 338 14.64 23.18 11.38
N ALA A 339 15.90 23.61 11.28
CA ALA A 339 16.29 24.99 11.06
C ALA A 339 16.46 25.34 9.57
N ASP A 340 16.54 24.35 8.68
CA ASP A 340 16.74 24.55 7.25
C ASP A 340 15.51 25.25 6.63
N PRO A 341 15.63 26.51 6.18
CA PRO A 341 14.49 27.27 5.67
C PRO A 341 13.92 26.68 4.37
N LYS A 342 14.72 25.96 3.58
CA LYS A 342 14.25 25.29 2.36
C LYS A 342 13.35 24.11 2.72
N GLU A 343 13.84 23.22 3.58
CA GLU A 343 13.12 22.00 3.98
C GLU A 343 11.81 22.35 4.70
N ARG A 344 11.82 23.38 5.55
CA ARG A 344 10.61 23.87 6.23
C ARG A 344 9.58 24.42 5.24
N ALA A 345 10.01 25.15 4.21
CA ALA A 345 9.12 25.73 3.22
C ALA A 345 8.48 24.64 2.34
N GLU A 346 9.28 23.66 1.91
CA GLU A 346 8.79 22.50 1.16
C GLU A 346 7.79 21.69 2.00
N HIS A 347 8.11 21.44 3.27
CA HIS A 347 7.22 20.72 4.17
C HIS A 347 5.90 21.46 4.43
N LEU A 348 5.94 22.79 4.62
CA LEU A 348 4.74 23.60 4.78
C LEU A 348 3.81 23.53 3.56
N MET A 349 4.38 23.53 2.35
CA MET A 349 3.61 23.34 1.12
C MET A 349 2.89 21.99 1.11
N LEU A 350 3.52 20.91 1.58
CA LEU A 350 2.88 19.60 1.66
C LEU A 350 1.78 19.53 2.73
N ILE A 351 1.95 20.22 3.86
CA ILE A 351 0.88 20.39 4.86
C ILE A 351 -0.33 21.08 4.22
N ASP A 352 -0.12 22.17 3.48
CA ASP A 352 -1.21 22.90 2.82
C ASP A 352 -1.88 22.09 1.70
N LEU A 353 -1.13 21.23 1.00
CA LEU A 353 -1.71 20.27 0.06
C LEU A 353 -2.58 19.24 0.79
N GLY A 354 -2.07 18.65 1.88
CA GLY A 354 -2.80 17.71 2.72
C GLY A 354 -4.09 18.31 3.27
N ARG A 355 -4.05 19.56 3.74
CA ARG A 355 -5.24 20.32 4.19
C ARG A 355 -6.26 20.53 3.08
N ASN A 356 -5.81 20.84 1.87
CA ASN A 356 -6.69 20.98 0.72
C ASN A 356 -7.37 19.65 0.36
N ASP A 357 -6.61 18.56 0.32
CA ASP A 357 -7.12 17.24 -0.06
C ASP A 357 -8.12 16.72 0.99
N VAL A 358 -7.76 16.76 2.27
CA VAL A 358 -8.65 16.38 3.39
C VAL A 358 -9.88 17.30 3.44
N GLY A 359 -9.70 18.62 3.30
CA GLY A 359 -10.80 19.59 3.38
C GLY A 359 -11.90 19.43 2.34
N ARG A 360 -11.63 18.81 1.18
CA ARG A 360 -12.66 18.52 0.17
C ARG A 360 -13.74 17.57 0.68
N VAL A 361 -13.36 16.63 1.53
CA VAL A 361 -14.20 15.53 2.02
C VAL A 361 -14.50 15.62 3.52
N SER A 362 -13.93 16.60 4.22
CA SER A 362 -14.20 16.84 5.65
C SER A 362 -15.31 17.85 5.93
N GLN A 363 -15.90 17.74 7.12
CA GLN A 363 -16.89 18.71 7.61
C GLN A 363 -16.27 20.11 7.71
N PRO A 364 -17.02 21.18 7.38
CA PRO A 364 -16.50 22.53 7.50
C PRO A 364 -16.02 22.82 8.93
N GLY A 365 -14.77 23.28 9.05
CA GLY A 365 -14.16 23.63 10.34
C GLY A 365 -13.55 22.47 11.13
N SER A 366 -13.62 21.23 10.64
CA SER A 366 -13.04 20.07 11.33
C SER A 366 -11.61 19.73 10.90
N VAL A 367 -11.06 20.42 9.90
CA VAL A 367 -9.70 20.14 9.41
C VAL A 367 -8.69 20.74 10.37
N GLU A 368 -7.88 19.88 10.98
CA GLU A 368 -6.87 20.25 11.95
C GLU A 368 -5.50 19.82 11.46
N VAL A 369 -4.48 20.60 11.81
CA VAL A 369 -3.08 20.19 11.63
C VAL A 369 -2.58 19.83 13.02
N GLY A 370 -2.46 18.53 13.29
CA GLY A 370 -2.11 17.96 14.58
C GLY A 370 -0.64 18.17 14.92
N GLU A 371 0.12 17.08 15.07
CA GLU A 371 1.58 17.20 15.26
C GLU A 371 2.24 17.88 14.06
N GLN A 372 3.13 18.84 14.32
CA GLN A 372 3.74 19.68 13.29
C GLN A 372 5.26 19.70 13.44
N PHE A 373 5.96 19.60 12.31
CA PHE A 373 7.42 19.64 12.22
C PHE A 373 8.11 18.71 13.23
N VAL A 374 7.55 17.52 13.45
CA VAL A 374 8.15 16.50 14.33
C VAL A 374 9.19 15.70 13.56
N ILE A 375 10.26 15.29 14.23
CA ILE A 375 11.26 14.40 13.63
C ILE A 375 10.88 12.95 13.90
N GLU A 376 10.62 12.22 12.82
CA GLU A 376 10.57 10.76 12.86
C GLU A 376 11.92 10.18 12.44
N ARG A 377 12.43 9.29 13.29
CA ARG A 377 13.69 8.59 13.06
C ARG A 377 13.40 7.21 12.47
N TYR A 378 14.12 6.89 11.41
CA TYR A 378 14.16 5.59 10.78
C TYR A 378 15.56 4.99 10.95
N SER A 379 15.76 3.75 10.50
CA SER A 379 17.02 3.03 10.70
C SER A 379 18.23 3.74 10.08
N HIS A 380 18.06 4.45 8.96
CA HIS A 380 19.16 5.10 8.22
C HIS A 380 18.97 6.59 7.98
N VAL A 381 17.74 7.09 8.14
CA VAL A 381 17.39 8.49 7.88
C VAL A 381 16.44 9.03 8.95
N MET A 382 16.29 10.34 9.00
CA MET A 382 15.23 11.02 9.75
C MET A 382 14.48 11.97 8.83
N HIS A 383 13.19 12.18 9.11
CA HIS A 383 12.30 13.03 8.31
C HIS A 383 11.52 14.02 9.16
N ILE A 384 11.17 15.16 8.55
CA ILE A 384 10.15 16.07 9.09
C ILE A 384 8.79 15.47 8.74
N VAL A 385 7.96 15.29 9.75
CA VAL A 385 6.60 14.74 9.61
C VAL A 385 5.61 15.71 10.21
N SER A 386 4.43 15.77 9.62
CA SER A 386 3.29 16.46 10.22
C SER A 386 2.02 15.67 9.96
N GLU A 387 1.00 15.93 10.75
CA GLU A 387 -0.28 15.26 10.64
C GLU A 387 -1.37 16.27 10.28
N VAL A 388 -2.21 15.90 9.31
CA VAL A 388 -3.42 16.63 8.98
C VAL A 388 -4.59 15.69 9.12
N THR A 389 -5.57 16.08 9.94
CA THR A 389 -6.78 15.31 10.21
C THR A 389 -8.03 16.06 9.78
N GLY A 390 -9.14 15.34 9.61
CA GLY A 390 -10.45 15.95 9.45
C GLY A 390 -11.59 14.95 9.58
N GLN A 391 -12.73 15.40 10.11
CA GLN A 391 -13.93 14.57 10.23
C GLN A 391 -14.63 14.42 8.88
N LEU A 392 -14.84 13.19 8.43
CA LEU A 392 -15.52 12.86 7.17
C LEU A 392 -16.93 13.45 7.12
N LYS A 393 -17.33 13.97 5.96
CA LYS A 393 -18.72 14.41 5.73
C LYS A 393 -19.68 13.21 5.81
N PRO A 394 -20.86 13.36 6.44
CA PRO A 394 -21.87 12.30 6.47
C PRO A 394 -22.24 11.82 5.07
N GLY A 395 -22.35 10.50 4.90
CA GLY A 395 -22.73 9.87 3.63
C GLY A 395 -21.58 9.67 2.64
N LEU A 396 -20.37 10.15 2.94
CA LEU A 396 -19.17 9.81 2.19
C LEU A 396 -18.54 8.52 2.71
N SER A 397 -17.74 7.89 1.86
CA SER A 397 -17.05 6.63 2.10
C SER A 397 -15.54 6.79 1.88
N TYR A 398 -14.78 5.72 2.10
CA TYR A 398 -13.36 5.71 1.78
C TYR A 398 -13.09 5.94 0.28
N ALA A 399 -13.99 5.53 -0.61
CA ALA A 399 -13.88 5.78 -2.04
C ALA A 399 -13.81 7.29 -2.36
N ASP A 400 -14.58 8.11 -1.64
CA ASP A 400 -14.57 9.58 -1.78
C ASP A 400 -13.29 10.18 -1.21
N VAL A 401 -12.82 9.66 -0.08
CA VAL A 401 -11.55 10.07 0.55
C VAL A 401 -10.38 9.79 -0.39
N LEU A 402 -10.31 8.58 -0.93
CA LEU A 402 -9.27 8.19 -1.88
C LEU A 402 -9.32 9.07 -3.13
N ARG A 403 -10.51 9.32 -3.71
CA ARG A 403 -10.68 10.22 -4.86
C ARG A 403 -10.15 11.64 -4.58
N ALA A 404 -10.27 12.13 -3.35
CA ALA A 404 -9.82 13.48 -2.99
C ALA A 404 -8.30 13.58 -2.77
N THR A 405 -7.67 12.53 -2.24
CA THR A 405 -6.25 12.52 -1.87
C THR A 405 -5.35 11.92 -2.96
N PHE A 406 -5.88 11.08 -3.85
CA PHE A 406 -5.11 10.32 -4.83
C PHE A 406 -4.74 11.11 -6.10
N PRO A 407 -3.54 10.91 -6.66
CA PRO A 407 -2.37 10.33 -6.01
C PRO A 407 -1.73 11.37 -5.08
N ALA A 408 -0.81 10.92 -4.22
CA ALA A 408 -0.10 11.81 -3.33
C ALA A 408 0.71 12.87 -4.11
N GLY A 409 0.81 14.08 -3.54
CA GLY A 409 1.60 15.17 -4.12
C GLY A 409 3.09 14.85 -4.24
N THR A 410 3.61 14.09 -3.29
CA THR A 410 5.02 13.65 -3.21
C THR A 410 5.45 12.73 -4.34
N VAL A 411 4.51 12.15 -5.08
CA VAL A 411 4.76 11.27 -6.24
C VAL A 411 4.14 11.77 -7.54
N SER A 412 3.54 12.96 -7.53
CA SER A 412 2.91 13.58 -8.70
C SER A 412 3.51 14.97 -8.98
N GLY A 413 3.17 15.96 -8.17
CA GLY A 413 3.67 17.32 -8.28
C GLY A 413 2.62 18.39 -7.98
N ALA A 414 2.94 19.64 -8.29
CA ALA A 414 2.10 20.79 -7.99
C ALA A 414 2.13 21.82 -9.15
N PRO A 415 0.99 22.36 -9.61
CA PRO A 415 -0.38 21.92 -9.32
C PRO A 415 -0.66 20.48 -9.79
N LYS A 416 -1.36 19.68 -8.97
CA LYS A 416 -1.50 18.21 -9.14
C LYS A 416 -1.94 17.80 -10.54
N VAL A 417 -3.05 18.34 -11.04
CA VAL A 417 -3.61 17.96 -12.35
C VAL A 417 -2.64 18.24 -13.49
N ARG A 418 -1.98 19.40 -13.49
CA ARG A 418 -1.02 19.76 -14.55
C ARG A 418 0.24 18.90 -14.47
N ALA A 419 0.74 18.60 -13.27
CA ALA A 419 1.86 17.68 -13.10
C ALA A 419 1.54 16.27 -13.62
N LEU A 420 0.31 15.76 -13.42
CA LEU A 420 -0.11 14.47 -13.97
C LEU A 420 -0.17 14.46 -15.51
N GLU A 421 -0.59 15.57 -16.13
CA GLU A 421 -0.50 15.71 -17.60
C GLU A 421 0.96 15.61 -18.08
N VAL A 422 1.89 16.27 -17.37
CA VAL A 422 3.33 16.21 -17.69
C VAL A 422 3.90 14.81 -17.51
N ILE A 423 3.56 14.11 -16.41
CA ILE A 423 3.95 12.70 -16.19
C ILE A 423 3.45 11.84 -17.33
N ARG A 424 2.16 11.95 -17.65
CA ARG A 424 1.55 11.22 -18.76
C ARG A 424 2.34 11.47 -20.04
N ASP A 425 2.68 12.73 -20.34
CA ASP A 425 3.35 13.13 -21.57
C ASP A 425 4.78 12.58 -21.67
N LEU A 426 5.58 12.73 -20.61
CA LEU A 426 7.02 12.51 -20.61
C LEU A 426 7.47 11.08 -20.24
N GLU A 427 6.73 10.35 -19.40
CA GLU A 427 7.11 8.98 -19.04
C GLU A 427 6.84 8.00 -20.18
N PRO A 428 7.72 7.02 -20.46
CA PRO A 428 7.59 6.16 -21.64
C PRO A 428 6.50 5.08 -21.49
N ILE A 429 6.10 4.74 -20.27
CA ILE A 429 5.22 3.61 -19.95
C ILE A 429 4.20 4.00 -18.88
N ARG A 430 3.18 3.17 -18.68
CA ARG A 430 2.27 3.24 -17.52
C ARG A 430 3.00 2.96 -16.20
N ARG A 431 2.53 3.53 -15.10
CA ARG A 431 3.11 3.32 -13.76
C ARG A 431 2.55 2.08 -13.07
N ASN A 432 1.34 1.65 -13.42
CA ASN A 432 0.68 0.49 -12.81
C ASN A 432 0.61 0.65 -11.29
N VAL A 433 1.13 -0.31 -10.52
CA VAL A 433 1.12 -0.27 -9.05
C VAL A 433 1.90 0.93 -8.50
N TYR A 434 3.01 1.34 -9.14
CA TYR A 434 3.91 2.39 -8.61
C TYR A 434 3.21 3.74 -8.44
N SER A 435 3.43 4.43 -7.32
CA SER A 435 2.73 5.68 -6.95
C SER A 435 1.21 5.57 -6.79
N GLY A 436 0.68 4.34 -6.84
CA GLY A 436 -0.67 4.02 -6.42
C GLY A 436 -0.80 3.91 -4.90
N ALA A 437 -1.79 3.15 -4.45
CA ALA A 437 -2.09 2.88 -3.06
C ALA A 437 -2.15 1.37 -2.81
N VAL A 438 -1.54 0.89 -1.73
CA VAL A 438 -1.62 -0.52 -1.29
C VAL A 438 -2.12 -0.56 0.15
N GLY A 439 -3.09 -1.41 0.44
CA GLY A 439 -3.66 -1.52 1.79
C GLY A 439 -5.01 -2.22 1.82
N TYR A 440 -5.88 -1.77 2.72
CA TYR A 440 -7.20 -2.39 2.93
C TYR A 440 -8.33 -1.39 3.13
N ILE A 441 -9.55 -1.88 2.89
CA ILE A 441 -10.82 -1.31 3.33
C ILE A 441 -11.54 -2.39 4.15
N GLY A 442 -11.64 -2.17 5.46
CA GLY A 442 -12.28 -3.07 6.40
C GLY A 442 -13.79 -3.13 6.24
N TRP A 443 -14.41 -4.13 6.86
CA TRP A 443 -15.85 -4.36 6.83
C TRP A 443 -16.71 -3.15 7.19
N HIS A 444 -16.20 -2.26 8.05
CA HIS A 444 -16.95 -1.13 8.57
C HIS A 444 -16.54 0.22 7.96
N GLY A 445 -15.80 0.21 6.85
CA GLY A 445 -15.37 1.42 6.15
C GLY A 445 -14.05 2.00 6.66
N ASP A 446 -13.50 1.48 7.76
CA ASP A 446 -12.14 1.77 8.21
C ASP A 446 -11.14 1.33 7.14
N ALA A 447 -10.17 2.18 6.80
CA ALA A 447 -9.24 1.91 5.72
C ALA A 447 -7.87 2.51 6.00
N ASP A 448 -6.83 1.86 5.47
CA ASP A 448 -5.45 2.29 5.65
C ASP A 448 -4.66 1.90 4.40
N THR A 449 -4.09 2.89 3.72
CA THR A 449 -3.29 2.65 2.51
C THR A 449 -1.99 3.44 2.53
N ALA A 450 -0.94 2.76 2.09
CA ALA A 450 0.37 3.34 1.86
C ALA A 450 0.52 3.76 0.40
N ILE A 451 1.35 4.77 0.15
CA ILE A 451 1.79 5.05 -1.22
C ILE A 451 2.65 3.89 -1.70
N ALA A 452 2.41 3.42 -2.92
CA ALA A 452 3.16 2.33 -3.54
C ALA A 452 4.53 2.80 -4.07
N ILE A 453 5.41 3.18 -3.13
CA ILE A 453 6.82 3.49 -3.34
C ILE A 453 7.70 2.53 -2.54
N ARG A 454 8.95 2.39 -2.97
CA ARG A 454 9.84 1.32 -2.48
C ARG A 454 9.15 -0.05 -2.60
N THR A 455 8.57 -0.26 -3.78
CA THR A 455 7.78 -1.44 -4.16
C THR A 455 8.44 -2.14 -5.34
N ALA A 456 8.51 -3.47 -5.26
CA ALA A 456 8.79 -4.35 -6.38
C ALA A 456 7.50 -5.04 -6.85
N VAL A 457 7.33 -5.15 -8.17
CA VAL A 457 6.31 -6.00 -8.79
C VAL A 457 7.04 -7.17 -9.45
N ILE A 458 6.64 -8.40 -9.15
CA ILE A 458 7.23 -9.62 -9.68
C ILE A 458 6.18 -10.32 -10.52
N GLN A 459 6.47 -10.53 -11.80
CA GLN A 459 5.53 -11.11 -12.77
C GLN A 459 6.32 -11.66 -13.96
N ASP A 460 5.83 -12.74 -14.58
CA ASP A 460 6.37 -13.30 -15.83
C ASP A 460 7.89 -13.58 -15.80
N GLY A 461 8.40 -14.03 -14.64
CA GLY A 461 9.81 -14.34 -14.43
C GLY A 461 10.73 -13.12 -14.35
N ARG A 462 10.15 -11.93 -14.14
CA ARG A 462 10.87 -10.65 -14.00
C ARG A 462 10.47 -9.96 -12.71
N LEU A 463 11.39 -9.16 -12.20
CA LEU A 463 11.16 -8.25 -11.08
C LEU A 463 11.34 -6.82 -11.59
N HIS A 464 10.40 -5.96 -11.21
CA HIS A 464 10.33 -4.56 -11.61
C HIS A 464 10.39 -3.67 -10.38
N VAL A 465 11.29 -2.69 -10.38
CA VAL A 465 11.42 -1.64 -9.37
C VAL A 465 11.24 -0.30 -10.07
N GLN A 466 10.41 0.58 -9.51
CA GLN A 466 10.22 1.91 -10.06
C GLN A 466 10.58 2.97 -9.01
N ALA A 467 11.32 3.99 -9.44
CA ALA A 467 11.81 5.07 -8.59
C ALA A 467 11.72 6.40 -9.32
N GLY A 468 11.50 7.48 -8.57
CA GLY A 468 11.26 8.80 -9.12
C GLY A 468 11.98 9.93 -8.39
N ALA A 469 12.07 11.06 -9.06
CA ALA A 469 12.77 12.27 -8.63
C ALA A 469 11.85 13.48 -8.79
N GLY A 470 11.83 14.34 -7.77
CA GLY A 470 11.02 15.56 -7.77
C GLY A 470 11.76 16.68 -8.50
N ILE A 471 11.22 17.10 -9.63
CA ILE A 471 11.83 18.13 -10.48
C ILE A 471 11.32 19.50 -10.08
N VAL A 472 12.24 20.37 -9.67
CA VAL A 472 12.00 21.76 -9.31
C VAL A 472 12.86 22.71 -10.17
N HIS A 473 12.68 24.02 -10.00
CA HIS A 473 13.35 25.04 -10.81
C HIS A 473 14.89 24.86 -10.89
N ASP A 474 15.51 24.53 -9.75
CA ASP A 474 16.98 24.41 -9.61
C ASP A 474 17.51 22.98 -9.75
N SER A 475 16.66 22.02 -10.17
CA SER A 475 17.07 20.62 -10.37
C SER A 475 18.20 20.50 -11.40
N ASP A 476 19.17 19.63 -11.13
CA ASP A 476 20.25 19.27 -12.05
C ASP A 476 19.89 17.94 -12.75
N PRO A 477 19.62 17.93 -14.06
CA PRO A 477 19.12 16.74 -14.75
C PRO A 477 19.94 15.47 -14.55
N ALA A 478 21.28 15.59 -14.47
CA ALA A 478 22.13 14.42 -14.27
C ALA A 478 22.01 13.88 -12.85
N LYS A 479 21.91 14.77 -11.85
CA LYS A 479 21.71 14.38 -10.45
C LYS A 479 20.34 13.77 -10.20
N GLU A 480 19.29 14.24 -10.89
CA GLU A 480 17.95 13.66 -10.76
C GLU A 480 17.91 12.21 -11.27
N TRP A 481 18.65 11.90 -12.34
CA TRP A 481 18.86 10.52 -12.77
C TRP A 481 19.54 9.70 -11.65
N ASP A 482 20.65 10.21 -11.10
CA ASP A 482 21.39 9.51 -10.04
C ASP A 482 20.52 9.31 -8.79
N GLU A 483 19.63 10.27 -8.47
CA GLU A 483 18.68 10.17 -7.36
C GLU A 483 17.71 9.00 -7.53
N THR A 484 17.13 8.81 -8.72
CA THR A 484 16.24 7.67 -8.97
C THR A 484 16.96 6.33 -8.78
N MET A 485 18.22 6.21 -9.21
CA MET A 485 19.04 5.03 -8.96
C MET A 485 19.30 4.84 -7.47
N ASN A 486 19.67 5.91 -6.75
CA ASN A 486 19.91 5.90 -5.31
C ASN A 486 18.67 5.44 -4.51
N LYS A 487 17.47 5.91 -4.88
CA LYS A 487 16.20 5.50 -4.27
C LYS A 487 15.88 4.02 -4.52
N GLY A 488 16.30 3.48 -5.66
CA GLY A 488 16.18 2.06 -6.00
C GLY A 488 17.14 1.13 -5.26
N ARG A 489 18.29 1.62 -4.78
CA ARG A 489 19.36 0.77 -4.21
C ARG A 489 18.94 -0.11 -3.05
N ALA A 490 18.05 0.37 -2.18
CA ALA A 490 17.52 -0.42 -1.07
C ALA A 490 16.83 -1.70 -1.59
N LEU A 491 16.01 -1.55 -2.64
CA LEU A 491 15.37 -2.68 -3.32
C LEU A 491 16.37 -3.53 -4.09
N PHE A 492 17.31 -2.93 -4.81
CA PHE A 492 18.31 -3.70 -5.56
C PHE A 492 19.12 -4.63 -4.64
N ARG A 493 19.53 -4.14 -3.46
CA ARG A 493 20.20 -4.95 -2.44
C ARG A 493 19.31 -6.07 -1.92
N ALA A 494 18.04 -5.76 -1.61
CA ALA A 494 17.09 -6.77 -1.13
C ALA A 494 16.85 -7.87 -2.18
N VAL A 495 16.75 -7.49 -3.46
CA VAL A 495 16.61 -8.43 -4.58
C VAL A 495 17.87 -9.26 -4.78
N ALA A 496 19.05 -8.66 -4.64
CA ALA A 496 20.33 -9.36 -4.72
C ALA A 496 20.48 -10.40 -3.59
N GLU A 497 20.15 -10.05 -2.34
CA GLU A 497 20.14 -10.99 -1.22
C GLU A 497 19.15 -12.13 -1.47
N ALA A 498 17.89 -11.80 -1.83
CA ALA A 498 16.88 -12.79 -2.15
C ALA A 498 17.33 -13.74 -3.27
N ALA A 499 17.94 -13.22 -4.34
CA ALA A 499 18.47 -14.00 -5.44
C ALA A 499 19.62 -14.93 -5.03
N ARG A 500 20.39 -14.56 -3.99
CA ARG A 500 21.46 -15.40 -3.42
C ARG A 500 20.94 -16.46 -2.43
N GLY A 501 19.64 -16.47 -2.14
CA GLY A 501 19.03 -17.34 -1.14
C GLY A 501 18.97 -16.75 0.27
N LEU A 502 19.16 -15.42 0.35
CA LEU A 502 19.33 -14.56 1.53
C LEU A 502 20.67 -14.71 2.23
#